data_AF-A0A445H498-F1
#
_entry.id   AF-A0A445H498-F1
#
_cell.length_a   1.000
_cell.length_b   1.000
_cell.length_c   1.000
_cell.angle_alpha   90.00
_cell.angle_beta   90.00
_cell.angle_gamma   90.00
#
_symmetry.space_group_name_H-M   'P 1'
#
loop_
_entity.id
_entity.type
_entity.pdbx_description
1 polymer ?
#
loop_
_entity_poly.entity_id
_entity_poly.type
_entity_poly.pdbx_seq_one_letter_code
_entity_poly.pdbx_strand_id
1 'polypeptide(L)'
;MGNQYHQATDGLLSLFTKANHDLSMVHHRLEKEFQQVYPDNANPMKLVSRIKKVQEDISILKGQCHELLAAKQDLIDKAQRVLVENRNLVQRMQPSLGISPSGEDDAAFTNFKQVIEEWTAQVRSKTGQSFKDLLF
;
A
#
# COMPACT_ATOMS: atom_id res chain seq x y z
N MET A 1 -12.14 -1.30 -74.00
CA MET A 1 -12.66 -1.23 -72.62
C MET A 1 -11.64 -1.65 -71.56
N GLY A 2 -10.80 -2.69 -71.73
CA GLY A 2 -9.86 -3.15 -70.68
C GLY A 2 -8.78 -2.16 -70.19
N ASN A 3 -8.32 -1.23 -71.03
CA ASN A 3 -7.22 -0.31 -70.69
C ASN A 3 -7.64 0.84 -69.74
N GLN A 4 -8.90 1.30 -69.82
CA GLN A 4 -9.43 2.36 -68.94
C GLN A 4 -9.68 1.86 -67.51
N TYR A 5 -10.10 0.60 -67.36
CA TYR A 5 -10.30 0.00 -66.03
C TYR A 5 -8.99 -0.14 -65.27
N HIS A 6 -7.89 -0.57 -65.92
CA HIS A 6 -6.56 -0.60 -65.30
C HIS A 6 -6.09 0.80 -64.87
N GLN A 7 -6.26 1.81 -65.71
CA GLN A 7 -5.88 3.18 -65.36
C GLN A 7 -6.66 3.74 -64.16
N ALA A 8 -7.97 3.43 -64.05
CA ALA A 8 -8.78 3.83 -62.90
C ALA A 8 -8.38 3.09 -61.61
N THR A 9 -8.03 1.81 -61.70
CA THR A 9 -7.52 1.04 -60.56
C THR A 9 -6.11 1.47 -60.14
N ASP A 10 -5.25 1.83 -61.09
CA ASP A 10 -3.91 2.37 -60.82
C ASP A 10 -3.97 3.74 -60.15
N GLY A 11 -4.92 4.59 -60.59
CA GLY A 11 -5.21 5.87 -59.95
C GLY A 11 -5.69 5.70 -58.51
N LEU A 12 -6.57 4.72 -58.26
CA LEU A 12 -7.06 4.41 -56.92
C LEU A 12 -5.92 3.88 -56.02
N LEU A 13 -5.08 3.00 -56.54
CA LEU A 13 -3.90 2.47 -55.84
C LEU A 13 -2.91 3.60 -55.48
N SER A 14 -2.68 4.53 -56.40
CA SER A 14 -1.85 5.71 -56.16
C SER A 14 -2.41 6.60 -55.05
N LEU A 15 -3.73 6.84 -55.05
CA LEU A 15 -4.39 7.61 -54.00
C LEU A 15 -4.28 6.94 -52.63
N PHE A 16 -4.50 5.63 -52.51
CA PHE A 16 -4.33 4.92 -51.26
C PHE A 16 -2.87 4.93 -50.79
N THR A 17 -1.93 4.76 -51.72
CA THR A 17 -0.49 4.82 -51.41
C THR A 17 -0.11 6.19 -50.86
N LYS A 18 -0.60 7.26 -51.50
CA LYS A 18 -0.40 8.64 -51.03
C LYS A 18 -1.05 8.88 -49.67
N ALA A 19 -2.31 8.49 -49.49
CA ALA A 19 -3.02 8.65 -48.23
C ALA A 19 -2.32 7.91 -47.08
N ASN A 20 -1.83 6.70 -47.34
CA ASN A 20 -1.07 5.93 -46.36
C ASN A 20 0.26 6.61 -46.00
N HIS A 21 0.95 7.18 -47.00
CA HIS A 21 2.16 7.97 -46.77
C HIS A 21 1.88 9.23 -45.94
N ASP A 22 0.83 9.98 -46.29
CA ASP A 22 0.41 11.18 -45.59
C ASP A 22 0.04 10.87 -44.13
N LEU A 23 -0.73 9.79 -43.89
CA LEU A 23 -1.05 9.31 -42.53
C LEU A 23 0.20 8.91 -41.75
N SER A 24 1.15 8.21 -42.39
CA SER A 24 2.41 7.83 -41.75
C SER A 24 3.23 9.06 -41.34
N MET A 25 3.24 10.10 -42.18
CA MET A 25 3.93 11.35 -41.89
C MET A 25 3.28 12.09 -40.72
N VAL A 26 1.94 12.15 -40.69
CA VAL A 26 1.19 12.75 -39.57
C VAL A 26 1.48 11.99 -38.27
N HIS A 27 1.41 10.66 -38.30
CA HIS A 27 1.73 9.83 -37.13
C HIS A 27 3.14 10.12 -36.60
N HIS A 28 4.15 10.16 -37.48
CA HIS A 28 5.52 10.42 -37.07
C HIS A 28 5.71 11.81 -36.46
N ARG A 29 5.05 12.84 -37.01
CA ARG A 29 5.10 14.21 -36.45
C ARG A 29 4.44 14.27 -35.08
N LEU A 30 3.26 13.68 -34.93
CA LEU A 30 2.55 13.64 -33.65
C LEU A 30 3.36 12.92 -32.59
N GLU A 31 3.98 11.78 -32.91
CA GLU A 31 4.84 11.06 -31.97
C GLU A 31 6.04 11.91 -31.54
N LYS A 32 6.69 12.60 -32.48
CA LYS A 32 7.81 13.48 -32.18
C LYS A 32 7.40 14.65 -31.29
N GLU A 33 6.29 15.30 -31.59
CA GLU A 33 5.75 16.40 -30.77
C GLU A 33 5.36 15.90 -29.38
N PHE A 34 4.73 14.73 -29.29
CA PHE A 34 4.37 14.10 -28.02
C PHE A 34 5.60 13.84 -27.14
N GLN A 35 6.67 13.28 -27.71
CA GLN A 35 7.92 13.03 -26.97
C GLN A 35 8.64 14.33 -26.56
N GLN A 36 8.52 15.41 -27.34
CA GLN A 36 9.09 16.71 -27.00
C GLN A 36 8.32 17.41 -25.88
N VAL A 37 6.99 17.34 -25.90
CA VAL A 37 6.12 17.95 -24.88
C VAL A 37 6.15 17.15 -23.58
N TYR A 38 6.17 15.83 -23.68
CA TYR A 38 6.14 14.93 -22.53
C TYR A 38 7.44 14.12 -22.44
N PRO A 39 8.45 14.64 -21.72
CA PRO A 39 9.63 13.87 -21.39
C PRO A 39 9.25 12.64 -20.54
N ASP A 40 10.16 11.67 -20.48
CA ASP A 40 9.91 10.36 -19.89
C ASP A 40 9.31 10.36 -18.47
N ASN A 41 9.71 11.31 -17.63
CA ASN A 41 9.20 11.48 -16.27
C ASN A 41 7.79 12.11 -16.20
N ALA A 42 7.34 12.77 -17.26
CA ALA A 42 6.05 13.45 -17.38
C ALA A 42 5.12 12.81 -18.43
N ASN A 43 5.55 11.74 -19.09
CA ASN A 43 4.74 10.98 -20.04
C ASN A 43 3.47 10.44 -19.35
N PRO A 44 2.25 10.84 -19.79
CA PRO A 44 1.01 10.44 -19.14
C PRO A 44 0.82 8.92 -19.03
N MET A 45 1.21 8.15 -20.05
CA MET A 45 1.10 6.68 -20.02
C MET A 45 2.03 6.07 -18.96
N LYS A 46 3.27 6.60 -18.85
CA LYS A 46 4.23 6.17 -17.82
C LYS A 46 3.81 6.62 -16.42
N LEU A 47 3.16 7.78 -16.30
CA LEU A 47 2.62 8.25 -15.03
C LEU A 47 1.50 7.34 -14.53
N VAL A 48 0.57 6.97 -15.42
CA VAL A 48 -0.52 6.04 -15.06
C VAL A 48 0.03 4.69 -14.59
N SER A 49 1.03 4.13 -15.27
CA SER A 49 1.63 2.85 -14.84
C SER A 49 2.32 2.97 -13.48
N ARG A 50 3.06 4.05 -13.23
CA ARG A 50 3.70 4.33 -11.94
C ARG A 50 2.67 4.52 -10.82
N ILE A 51 1.58 5.25 -11.08
CA ILE A 51 0.49 5.44 -10.11
C ILE A 51 -0.16 4.09 -9.76
N LYS A 52 -0.48 3.27 -10.76
CA LYS A 52 -1.03 1.93 -10.52
C LYS A 52 -0.11 1.07 -9.66
N LYS A 53 1.19 1.09 -9.95
CA LYS A 53 2.19 0.38 -9.15
C LYS A 53 2.21 0.88 -7.70
N VAL A 54 2.22 2.20 -7.49
CA VAL A 54 2.19 2.77 -6.13
C VAL A 54 0.91 2.40 -5.38
N GLN A 55 -0.25 2.36 -6.06
CA GLN A 55 -1.51 1.92 -5.45
C GLN A 55 -1.46 0.44 -5.00
N GLU A 56 -0.87 -0.42 -5.84
CA GLU A 56 -0.64 -1.83 -5.51
C GLU A 56 0.33 -1.97 -4.32
N ASP A 57 1.49 -1.30 -4.39
CA ASP A 57 2.50 -1.31 -3.33
C ASP A 57 1.92 -0.82 -1.99
N ILE A 58 1.12 0.26 -2.00
CA ILE A 58 0.43 0.76 -0.79
C ILE A 58 -0.56 -0.27 -0.24
N SER A 59 -1.29 -0.97 -1.11
CA SER A 59 -2.26 -1.99 -0.70
C SER A 59 -1.56 -3.19 -0.04
N ILE A 60 -0.45 -3.63 -0.62
CA ILE A 60 0.40 -4.69 -0.06
C ILE A 60 0.97 -4.25 1.28
N LEU A 61 1.58 -3.06 1.35
CA LEU A 61 2.15 -2.52 2.57
C LEU A 61 1.10 -2.39 3.68
N LYS A 62 -0.11 -1.95 3.35
CA LYS A 62 -1.24 -1.91 4.28
C LYS A 62 -1.51 -3.30 4.85
N GLY A 63 -1.59 -4.34 4.01
CA GLY A 63 -1.76 -5.72 4.45
C GLY A 63 -0.66 -6.16 5.43
N GLN A 64 0.60 -5.94 5.06
CA GLN A 64 1.76 -6.28 5.91
C GLN A 64 1.74 -5.54 7.26
N CYS A 65 1.34 -4.27 7.29
CA CYS A 65 1.18 -3.53 8.55
C CYS A 65 0.09 -4.13 9.44
N HIS A 66 -1.04 -4.61 8.88
CA HIS A 66 -2.08 -5.26 9.67
C HIS A 66 -1.60 -6.58 10.26
N GLU A 67 -0.88 -7.40 9.48
CA GLU A 67 -0.28 -8.64 9.96
C GLU A 67 0.72 -8.39 11.10
N LEU A 68 1.58 -7.38 10.93
CA LEU A 68 2.55 -7.00 11.96
C LEU A 68 1.87 -6.52 13.25
N LEU A 69 0.81 -5.71 13.14
CA LEU A 69 0.04 -5.26 14.28
C LEU A 69 -0.64 -6.43 15.00
N ALA A 70 -1.20 -7.39 14.26
CA ALA A 70 -1.80 -8.60 14.82
C ALA A 70 -0.75 -9.46 15.55
N ALA A 71 0.43 -9.67 14.95
CA ALA A 71 1.52 -10.40 15.57
C ALA A 71 2.03 -9.72 16.85
N LYS A 72 2.12 -8.39 16.85
CA LYS A 72 2.48 -7.62 18.05
C LYS A 72 1.42 -7.74 19.15
N GLN A 73 0.13 -7.72 18.80
CA GLN A 73 -0.94 -7.90 19.78
C GLN A 73 -0.90 -9.29 20.42
N ASP A 74 -0.71 -10.35 19.62
CA ASP A 74 -0.57 -11.72 20.13
C ASP A 74 0.64 -11.87 21.08
N LEU A 75 1.77 -11.23 20.77
CA LEU A 75 2.93 -11.20 21.65
C LEU A 75 2.62 -10.50 22.98
N ILE A 76 1.92 -9.36 22.94
CA ILE A 76 1.50 -8.63 24.15
C ILE A 76 0.57 -9.48 25.00
N ASP A 77 -0.42 -10.13 24.39
CA ASP A 77 -1.38 -10.98 25.09
C ASP A 77 -0.68 -12.17 25.77
N LYS A 78 0.29 -12.79 25.09
CA LYS A 78 1.12 -13.87 25.64
C LYS A 78 1.99 -13.38 26.80
N ALA A 79 2.70 -12.26 26.63
CA ALA A 79 3.54 -11.69 27.67
C ALA A 79 2.72 -11.30 28.91
N GLN A 80 1.55 -10.68 28.71
CA GLN A 80 0.63 -10.33 29.78
C GLN A 80 0.18 -11.57 30.55
N ARG A 81 -0.25 -12.63 29.85
CA ARG A 81 -0.66 -13.88 30.50
C ARG A 81 0.45 -14.44 31.39
N VAL A 82 1.65 -14.61 30.83
CA VAL A 82 2.81 -15.18 31.56
C VAL A 82 3.20 -14.31 32.76
N LEU A 83 3.26 -12.99 32.60
CA LEU A 83 3.65 -12.08 33.68
C LEU A 83 2.61 -12.06 34.81
N VAL A 84 1.32 -12.06 34.49
CA VAL A 84 0.24 -12.13 35.49
C VAL A 84 0.25 -13.46 36.23
N GLU A 85 0.40 -14.58 35.51
CA GLU A 85 0.49 -15.92 36.11
C GLU A 85 1.70 -16.05 37.04
N ASN A 86 2.87 -15.60 36.59
CA ASN A 86 4.10 -15.61 37.40
C ASN A 86 3.98 -14.71 38.63
N ARG A 87 3.42 -13.50 38.49
CA ARG A 87 3.17 -12.60 39.62
C ARG A 87 2.25 -13.25 40.65
N ASN A 88 1.15 -13.85 40.20
CA ASN A 88 0.20 -14.53 41.09
C ASN A 88 0.83 -15.72 41.80
N LEU A 89 1.77 -16.43 41.16
CA LEU A 89 2.52 -17.51 41.80
C LEU A 89 3.45 -16.96 42.89
N VAL A 90 4.24 -15.93 42.58
CA VAL A 90 5.17 -15.31 43.54
C VAL A 90 4.42 -14.73 44.74
N GLN A 91 3.32 -14.00 44.52
CA GLN A 91 2.49 -13.45 45.59
C GLN A 91 1.92 -14.53 46.51
N ARG A 92 1.58 -15.71 45.97
CA ARG A 92 1.12 -16.85 46.79
C ARG A 92 2.25 -17.49 47.62
N MET A 93 3.49 -17.41 47.16
CA MET A 93 4.65 -17.98 47.87
C MET A 93 5.22 -17.05 48.95
N GLN A 94 5.06 -15.73 48.81
CA GLN A 94 5.61 -14.72 49.73
C GLN A 94 5.23 -14.94 51.21
N PRO A 95 3.95 -15.21 51.57
CA PRO A 95 3.56 -15.43 52.97
C PRO A 95 4.26 -16.65 53.59
N SER A 96 4.44 -17.72 52.82
CA SER A 96 5.11 -18.96 53.26
C SER A 96 6.61 -18.78 53.51
N LEU A 97 7.20 -17.72 52.96
CA LEU A 97 8.63 -17.38 53.11
C LEU A 97 8.84 -16.24 54.13
N GLY A 98 7.79 -15.75 54.78
CA GLY A 98 7.87 -14.61 55.72
C GLY A 98 8.21 -13.28 55.06
N ILE A 99 8.07 -13.17 53.73
CA ILE A 99 8.37 -11.96 52.96
C ILE A 99 7.11 -11.10 52.91
N SER A 100 7.21 -9.86 53.40
CA SER A 100 6.12 -8.88 53.24
C SER A 100 6.11 -8.35 51.80
N PRO A 101 4.93 -8.14 51.18
CA PRO A 101 4.86 -7.58 49.84
C PRO A 101 5.51 -6.19 49.79
N SER A 102 6.48 -5.99 48.90
CA SER A 102 7.08 -4.66 48.66
C SER A 102 6.14 -3.82 47.79
N GLY A 103 5.88 -2.56 48.18
CA GLY A 103 5.03 -1.64 47.40
C GLY A 103 5.61 -1.24 46.03
N GLU A 104 6.91 -1.45 45.81
CA GLU A 104 7.60 -1.14 44.55
C GLU A 104 7.19 -2.10 43.41
N ASP A 105 6.86 -3.35 43.74
CA ASP A 105 6.37 -4.35 42.79
C ASP A 105 5.01 -3.95 42.20
N ASP A 106 4.19 -3.21 42.94
CA ASP A 106 2.88 -2.72 42.48
C ASP A 106 3.01 -1.50 41.54
N ALA A 107 4.04 -0.67 41.73
CA ALA A 107 4.32 0.45 40.83
C ALA A 107 4.76 -0.03 39.43
N ALA A 108 5.67 -1.02 39.36
CA ALA A 108 6.13 -1.58 38.10
C ALA A 108 5.00 -2.27 37.31
N PHE A 109 4.11 -2.98 38.00
CA PHE A 109 2.97 -3.66 37.36
C PHE A 109 1.87 -2.69 36.92
N THR A 110 1.66 -1.61 37.67
CA THR A 110 0.77 -0.52 37.27
C THR A 110 1.28 0.16 35.99
N ASN A 111 2.59 0.45 35.91
CA ASN A 111 3.21 1.00 34.70
C ASN A 111 3.02 0.04 33.50
N PHE A 112 3.29 -1.26 33.69
CA PHE A 112 3.06 -2.26 32.65
C PHE A 112 1.62 -2.27 32.11
N LYS A 113 0.61 -2.21 32.99
CA LYS A 113 -0.80 -2.10 32.58
C LYS A 113 -1.07 -0.83 31.77
N GLN A 114 -0.56 0.31 32.23
CA GLN A 114 -0.73 1.58 31.55
C GLN A 114 -0.17 1.55 30.12
N VAL A 115 1.01 0.95 29.92
CA VAL A 115 1.63 0.80 28.58
C VAL A 115 0.77 -0.07 27.66
N ILE A 116 0.14 -1.14 28.17
CA ILE A 116 -0.76 -2.00 27.38
C ILE A 116 -2.05 -1.25 27.00
N GLU A 117 -2.61 -0.47 27.94
CA GLU A 117 -3.81 0.32 27.70
C GLU A 117 -3.55 1.40 26.65
N GLU A 118 -2.42 2.09 26.74
CA GLU A 118 -1.99 3.07 25.75
C GLU A 118 -1.84 2.44 24.36
N TRP A 119 -1.16 1.29 24.29
CA TRP A 119 -1.03 0.52 23.05
C TRP A 119 -2.40 0.16 22.46
N THR A 120 -3.31 -0.33 23.28
CA THR A 120 -4.67 -0.72 22.87
C THR A 120 -5.46 0.48 22.32
N ALA A 121 -5.33 1.64 22.97
CA ALA A 121 -5.93 2.88 22.51
C ALA A 121 -5.37 3.33 21.15
N GLN A 122 -4.05 3.25 20.97
CA GLN A 122 -3.39 3.59 19.71
C GLN A 122 -3.84 2.69 18.56
N VAL A 123 -3.90 1.37 18.75
CA VAL A 123 -4.37 0.43 17.73
C VAL A 123 -5.83 0.72 17.34
N ARG A 124 -6.73 0.96 18.31
CA ARG A 124 -8.14 1.27 18.04
C ARG A 124 -8.33 2.59 17.29
N SER A 125 -7.58 3.63 17.67
CA SER A 125 -7.66 4.95 17.03
C SER A 125 -7.25 4.91 15.55
N LYS A 126 -6.21 4.14 15.22
CA LYS A 126 -5.68 4.02 13.85
C LYS A 126 -6.55 3.15 12.95
N THR A 127 -7.15 2.09 13.49
CA THR A 127 -8.13 1.26 12.75
C THR A 127 -9.41 2.05 12.44
N GLY A 128 -9.84 2.97 13.31
CA GLY A 128 -11.02 3.81 13.11
C GLY A 128 -10.87 4.95 12.09
N GLN A 129 -9.65 5.47 11.88
CA GLN A 129 -9.41 6.53 10.89
C GLN A 129 -9.41 6.01 9.43
N SER A 130 -9.03 4.76 9.20
CA SER A 130 -8.94 4.18 7.84
C SER A 130 -10.28 4.12 7.07
N PHE A 131 -11.43 4.29 7.71
CA PHE A 131 -12.74 4.28 7.04
C PHE A 131 -13.20 5.66 6.52
N LYS A 132 -12.58 6.76 6.94
CA LYS A 132 -12.98 8.11 6.53
C LYS A 132 -12.20 8.66 5.34
N ASP A 133 -11.01 8.13 5.08
CA ASP A 133 -10.10 8.68 4.05
C ASP A 133 -10.23 8.00 2.67
N LEU A 134 -11.23 7.12 2.47
CA LEU A 134 -11.49 6.40 1.22
C LEU A 134 -12.72 6.93 0.45
N LEU A 135 -13.26 8.10 0.82
CA LEU A 135 -14.41 8.73 0.18
C LEU A 135 -14.09 9.98 -0.66
N PHE A 136 -12.85 10.11 -1.13
CA PHE A 136 -12.48 11.07 -2.17
C PHE A 136 -11.56 10.44 -3.21
#